data_AF-A0A843CSW9-F1
#
_entry.id   AF-A0A843CSW9-F1
#
_cell.length_a   1.000
_cell.length_b   1.000
_cell.length_c   1.000
_cell.angle_alpha   90.00
_cell.angle_beta   90.00
_cell.angle_gamma   90.00
#
_symmetry.space_group_name_H-M   'P 1'
#
loop_
_entity.id
_entity.type
_entity.pdbx_description
1 polymer ?
#
loop_
_entity_poly.entity_id
_entity_poly.type
_entity_poly.pdbx_seq_one_letter_code
_entity_poly.pdbx_strand_id
1 'polypeptide(L)'
;MDSETADIIKKGFDAIVSEIDAGKAKADELSEEVKKNRAQLLSAMGKTAAPLAAKMGVNLLIRAKTGANGDMYDQVYSDEKMFILGKTDPMPYRPDDMTKKVDTQFCALSEKGVFSEVMYTNTGFMTDSYIREISAEEAFDLYGFDIMFMLYKAFEQYLKRSDDLVSSLEKTLAYVFKDEETQ
;
A
#
# COMPACT_ATOMS: atom_id res chain seq x y z
N MET A 1 -7.00 13.84 21.94
CA MET A 1 -7.11 12.39 22.05
C MET A 1 -6.81 12.03 23.48
N ASP A 2 -7.81 11.52 24.19
CA ASP A 2 -7.61 10.91 25.50
C ASP A 2 -6.91 9.55 25.35
N SER A 3 -6.27 9.11 26.44
CA SER A 3 -5.45 7.89 26.51
C SER A 3 -6.26 6.63 26.17
N GLU A 4 -7.55 6.65 26.45
CA GLU A 4 -8.44 5.50 26.36
C GLU A 4 -8.87 5.22 24.92
N THR A 5 -9.14 6.27 24.14
CA THR A 5 -9.41 6.14 22.69
C THR A 5 -8.18 5.61 21.95
N ALA A 6 -6.98 6.10 22.29
CA ALA A 6 -5.75 5.61 21.67
C ALA A 6 -5.49 4.12 21.93
N ASP A 7 -5.81 3.63 23.13
CA ASP A 7 -5.65 2.21 23.51
C ASP A 7 -6.65 1.28 22.81
N ILE A 8 -7.88 1.76 22.55
CA ILE A 8 -8.90 1.00 21.80
C ILE A 8 -8.50 0.85 20.34
N ILE A 9 -8.05 1.93 19.70
CA ILE A 9 -7.55 1.92 18.31
C ILE A 9 -6.36 0.98 18.18
N LYS A 10 -5.43 1.07 19.13
CA LYS A 10 -4.25 0.21 19.16
C LYS A 10 -4.62 -1.27 19.32
N LYS A 11 -5.57 -1.61 20.20
CA LYS A 11 -6.04 -2.99 20.37
C LYS A 11 -6.74 -3.54 19.13
N GLY A 12 -7.61 -2.76 18.49
CA GLY A 12 -8.26 -3.16 17.24
C GLY A 12 -7.24 -3.33 16.10
N PHE A 13 -6.22 -2.48 16.07
CA PHE A 13 -5.12 -2.58 15.14
C PHE A 13 -4.20 -3.79 15.40
N ASP A 14 -3.83 -4.05 16.65
CA ASP A 14 -3.03 -5.22 17.05
C ASP A 14 -3.79 -6.53 16.76
N ALA A 15 -5.12 -6.52 16.90
CA ALA A 15 -5.98 -7.64 16.50
C ALA A 15 -6.02 -7.85 14.98
N ILE A 16 -6.07 -6.76 14.19
CA ILE A 16 -5.94 -6.82 12.73
C ILE A 16 -4.57 -7.39 12.35
N VAL A 17 -3.47 -6.93 12.95
CA VAL A 17 -2.13 -7.48 12.71
C VAL A 17 -2.05 -8.96 13.08
N SER A 18 -2.64 -9.35 14.21
CA SER A 18 -2.70 -10.75 14.64
C SER A 18 -3.50 -11.63 13.68
N GLU A 19 -4.61 -11.14 13.11
CA GLU A 19 -5.38 -11.87 12.10
C GLU A 19 -4.75 -11.83 10.71
N ILE A 20 -4.00 -10.78 10.37
CA ILE A 20 -3.15 -10.73 9.17
C ILE A 20 -2.08 -11.82 9.24
N ASP A 21 -1.45 -11.99 10.40
CA ASP A 21 -0.42 -13.02 10.60
C ASP A 21 -1.01 -14.44 10.70
N ALA A 22 -2.22 -14.59 11.27
CA ALA A 22 -2.95 -15.87 11.23
C ALA A 22 -3.49 -16.21 9.83
N GLY A 23 -3.93 -15.21 9.07
CA GLY A 23 -4.45 -15.33 7.71
C GLY A 23 -3.38 -15.59 6.65
N LYS A 24 -2.13 -15.15 6.86
CA LYS A 24 -0.97 -15.52 6.02
C LYS A 24 -0.75 -17.04 5.95
N ALA A 25 -1.14 -17.79 6.99
CA ALA A 25 -1.06 -19.25 7.00
C ALA A 25 -2.23 -19.95 6.28
N LYS A 26 -3.32 -19.22 5.97
CA LYS A 26 -4.57 -19.72 5.35
C LYS A 26 -4.93 -19.00 4.04
N ALA A 27 -4.02 -18.20 3.49
CA ALA A 27 -4.30 -17.34 2.34
C ALA A 27 -4.82 -18.12 1.11
N ASP A 28 -4.40 -19.39 0.97
CA ASP A 28 -4.86 -20.31 -0.09
C ASP A 28 -6.29 -20.86 0.15
N GLU A 29 -6.84 -20.75 1.36
CA GLU A 29 -8.14 -21.33 1.77
C GLU A 29 -9.28 -20.30 1.86
N LEU A 30 -9.04 -19.02 1.55
CA LEU A 30 -10.09 -18.00 1.58
C LEU A 30 -11.12 -18.19 0.46
N SER A 31 -12.41 -18.01 0.78
CA SER A 31 -13.47 -18.03 -0.22
C SER A 31 -13.33 -16.87 -1.21
N GLU A 32 -13.76 -17.09 -2.46
CA GLU A 32 -13.75 -16.07 -3.51
C GLU A 32 -14.53 -14.80 -3.13
N GLU A 33 -15.57 -14.94 -2.29
CA GLU A 33 -16.33 -13.82 -1.75
C GLU A 33 -15.49 -12.94 -0.81
N VAL A 34 -14.68 -13.54 0.06
CA VAL A 34 -13.78 -12.79 0.95
C VAL A 34 -12.68 -12.11 0.14
N LYS A 35 -12.13 -12.76 -0.89
CA LYS A 35 -11.14 -12.16 -1.80
C LYS A 35 -11.71 -10.98 -2.58
N LYS A 36 -12.96 -11.08 -3.03
CA LYS A 36 -13.66 -9.98 -3.70
C LYS A 36 -13.92 -8.82 -2.74
N ASN A 37 -14.37 -9.10 -1.51
CA ASN A 37 -14.69 -8.08 -0.52
C ASN A 37 -13.44 -7.28 -0.09
N ARG A 38 -12.29 -7.94 0.12
CA ARG A 38 -11.01 -7.26 0.41
C ARG A 38 -10.56 -6.36 -0.75
N ALA A 39 -10.67 -6.82 -2.00
CA ALA A 39 -10.28 -6.03 -3.17
C ALA A 39 -11.20 -4.81 -3.35
N GLN A 40 -12.50 -4.95 -3.10
CA GLN A 40 -13.45 -3.84 -3.12
C GLN A 40 -13.14 -2.81 -2.03
N LEU A 41 -12.86 -3.26 -0.81
CA LEU A 41 -12.48 -2.38 0.31
C LEU A 41 -11.20 -1.61 -0.02
N LEU A 42 -10.15 -2.30 -0.47
CA LEU A 42 -8.89 -1.67 -0.86
C LEU A 42 -9.09 -0.67 -2.01
N SER A 43 -9.91 -0.98 -3.01
CA SER A 43 -10.27 -0.05 -4.09
C SER A 43 -10.97 1.20 -3.55
N ALA A 44 -11.91 1.04 -2.61
CA ALA A 44 -12.59 2.16 -1.97
C ALA A 44 -11.61 3.02 -1.16
N MET A 45 -10.73 2.39 -0.37
CA MET A 45 -9.67 3.09 0.36
C MET A 45 -8.74 3.86 -0.57
N GLY A 46 -8.34 3.27 -1.71
CA GLY A 46 -7.52 3.95 -2.72
C GLY A 46 -8.19 5.21 -3.26
N LYS A 47 -9.49 5.15 -3.60
CA LYS A 47 -10.26 6.32 -4.04
C LYS A 47 -10.36 7.41 -2.97
N THR A 48 -10.58 7.02 -1.72
CA THR A 48 -10.64 7.96 -0.59
C THR A 48 -9.28 8.59 -0.29
N ALA A 49 -8.18 7.86 -0.49
CA ALA A 49 -6.82 8.35 -0.28
C ALA A 49 -6.27 9.19 -1.44
N ALA A 50 -6.88 9.14 -2.63
CA ALA A 50 -6.39 9.85 -3.82
C ALA A 50 -6.14 11.36 -3.58
N PRO A 51 -7.05 12.14 -2.95
CA PRO A 51 -6.78 13.54 -2.65
C PRO A 51 -5.62 13.74 -1.64
N LEU A 52 -5.36 12.75 -0.79
CA LEU A 52 -4.26 12.77 0.17
C LEU A 52 -2.92 12.54 -0.54
N ALA A 53 -2.88 11.62 -1.50
CA ALA A 53 -1.71 11.40 -2.34
C ALA A 53 -1.36 12.67 -3.14
N ALA A 54 -2.34 13.41 -3.66
CA ALA A 54 -2.10 14.71 -4.33
C ALA A 54 -1.41 15.74 -3.40
N LYS A 55 -1.76 15.70 -2.12
CA LYS A 55 -1.25 16.67 -1.13
C LYS A 55 0.11 16.26 -0.55
N MET A 56 0.27 14.98 -0.22
CA MET A 56 1.36 14.47 0.64
C MET A 56 2.19 13.38 -0.03
N GLY A 57 1.76 12.87 -1.18
CA GLY A 57 2.52 11.91 -1.96
C GLY A 57 3.79 12.54 -2.53
N VAL A 58 4.66 11.66 -3.00
CA VAL A 58 5.94 12.01 -3.61
C VAL A 58 5.89 11.72 -5.10
N ASN A 59 6.58 12.53 -5.90
CA ASN A 59 6.87 12.18 -7.28
C ASN A 59 7.95 11.09 -7.26
N LEU A 60 7.70 9.97 -7.93
CA LEU A 60 8.63 8.85 -7.96
C LEU A 60 9.71 9.08 -9.00
N LEU A 61 10.92 8.60 -8.75
CA LEU A 61 11.99 8.68 -9.73
C LEU A 61 11.66 7.76 -10.92
N ILE A 62 11.61 8.30 -12.12
CA ILE A 62 11.49 7.48 -13.33
C ILE A 62 12.87 7.00 -13.75
N ARG A 63 13.83 7.92 -13.78
CA ARG A 63 15.18 7.69 -14.27
C ARG A 63 16.16 8.69 -13.68
N ALA A 64 17.38 8.26 -13.39
CA ALA A 64 18.52 9.13 -13.10
C ALA A 64 19.81 8.50 -13.58
N LYS A 65 20.79 9.31 -13.97
CA LYS A 65 22.18 8.87 -14.14
C LYS A 65 22.92 8.98 -12.81
N THR A 66 23.90 8.12 -12.60
CA THR A 66 24.74 8.10 -11.39
C THR A 66 26.16 8.50 -11.76
N GLY A 67 26.67 9.55 -11.12
CA GLY A 67 28.04 10.02 -11.29
C GLY A 67 29.06 9.10 -10.61
N ALA A 68 30.34 9.29 -10.93
CA ALA A 68 31.43 8.49 -10.34
C ALA A 68 31.56 8.62 -8.82
N ASN A 69 31.00 9.68 -8.23
CA ASN A 69 30.94 9.90 -6.79
C ASN A 69 29.65 9.37 -6.13
N GLY A 70 28.74 8.77 -6.91
CA GLY A 70 27.44 8.28 -6.44
C GLY A 70 26.29 9.28 -6.53
N ASP A 71 26.55 10.53 -6.90
CA ASP A 71 25.49 11.55 -7.01
C ASP A 71 24.58 11.30 -8.22
N MET A 72 23.28 11.54 -8.04
CA MET A 72 22.30 11.42 -9.11
C MET A 72 22.14 12.72 -9.90
N TYR A 73 22.18 12.63 -11.23
CA TYR A 73 21.94 13.74 -12.16
C TYR A 73 21.03 13.33 -13.32
N ASP A 74 20.58 14.29 -14.12
CA ASP A 74 19.56 14.09 -15.17
C ASP A 74 18.32 13.34 -14.64
N GLN A 75 17.84 13.77 -13.47
CA GLN A 75 16.73 13.10 -12.77
C GLN A 75 15.40 13.44 -13.44
N VAL A 76 14.64 12.41 -13.77
CA VAL A 76 13.27 12.50 -14.30
C VAL A 76 12.35 11.88 -13.27
N TYR A 77 11.31 12.61 -12.87
CA TYR A 77 10.32 12.17 -11.90
C TYR A 77 8.95 11.98 -12.58
N SER A 78 8.09 11.19 -11.95
CA SER A 78 6.69 11.05 -12.37
C SER A 78 5.95 12.37 -12.22
N ASP A 79 5.01 12.66 -13.13
CA ASP A 79 4.16 13.84 -13.03
C ASP A 79 3.17 13.71 -11.87
N GLU A 80 2.69 12.49 -11.62
CA GLU A 80 1.77 12.18 -10.52
C GLU A 80 2.51 11.98 -9.20
N LYS A 81 1.90 12.47 -8.12
CA LYS A 81 2.31 12.13 -6.76
C LYS A 81 1.71 10.81 -6.33
N MET A 82 2.48 10.06 -5.55
CA MET A 82 2.10 8.74 -5.09
C MET A 82 2.45 8.51 -3.63
N PHE A 83 1.64 7.71 -2.95
CA PHE A 83 2.04 7.07 -1.70
C PHE A 83 2.72 5.74 -1.98
N ILE A 84 3.80 5.45 -1.26
CA ILE A 84 4.42 4.12 -1.23
C ILE A 84 3.72 3.33 -0.13
N LEU A 85 3.11 2.21 -0.49
CA LEU A 85 2.22 1.45 0.39
C LEU A 85 2.81 0.17 0.94
N GLY A 86 3.76 -0.45 0.27
CA GLY A 86 4.29 -1.73 0.74
C GLY A 86 5.38 -2.24 -0.16
N LYS A 87 6.37 -2.91 0.42
CA LYS A 87 7.45 -3.57 -0.33
C LYS A 87 7.17 -5.06 -0.39
N THR A 88 7.74 -5.71 -1.38
CA THR A 88 7.77 -7.16 -1.47
C THR A 88 9.19 -7.60 -1.85
N ASP A 89 9.43 -8.91 -1.80
CA ASP A 89 10.67 -9.47 -2.33
C ASP A 89 10.73 -9.20 -3.84
N PRO A 90 11.76 -8.48 -4.34
CA PRO A 90 11.82 -8.11 -5.73
C PRO A 90 11.85 -9.33 -6.66
N MET A 91 11.04 -9.27 -7.72
CA MET A 91 11.13 -10.21 -8.83
C MET A 91 12.56 -10.24 -9.38
N PRO A 92 13.04 -11.40 -9.86
CA PRO A 92 14.43 -11.50 -10.32
C PRO A 92 14.72 -10.56 -11.49
N TYR A 93 13.73 -10.30 -12.35
CA TYR A 93 13.84 -9.45 -13.53
C TYR A 93 12.57 -8.67 -13.80
N ARG A 94 12.70 -7.57 -14.54
CA ARG A 94 11.56 -6.76 -14.97
C ARG A 94 10.69 -7.51 -16.00
N PRO A 95 9.36 -7.35 -15.96
CA PRO A 95 8.46 -7.94 -16.94
C PRO A 95 8.64 -7.43 -18.37
N ASP A 96 9.09 -6.18 -18.54
CA ASP A 96 9.30 -5.57 -19.87
C ASP A 96 10.69 -5.83 -20.44
N ASP A 97 11.66 -6.17 -19.60
CA ASP A 97 13.04 -6.45 -20.00
C ASP A 97 13.70 -7.43 -19.02
N MET A 98 13.78 -8.69 -19.44
CA MET A 98 14.39 -9.76 -18.64
C MET A 98 15.89 -9.61 -18.42
N THR A 99 16.56 -8.67 -19.09
CA THR A 99 17.98 -8.36 -18.83
C THR A 99 18.17 -7.43 -17.65
N LYS A 100 17.10 -6.75 -17.20
CA LYS A 100 17.12 -5.82 -16.08
C LYS A 100 16.69 -6.51 -14.79
N LYS A 101 17.63 -6.65 -13.86
CA LYS A 101 17.37 -7.11 -12.50
C LYS A 101 16.52 -6.09 -11.74
N VAL A 102 15.58 -6.55 -10.92
CA VAL A 102 14.87 -5.66 -9.99
C VAL A 102 15.63 -5.62 -8.66
N ASP A 103 16.02 -4.42 -8.23
CA ASP A 103 16.67 -4.20 -6.94
C ASP A 103 15.68 -3.73 -5.87
N THR A 104 14.55 -3.15 -6.26
CA THR A 104 13.49 -2.72 -5.34
C THR A 104 12.14 -2.80 -6.03
N GLN A 105 11.16 -3.38 -5.35
CA GLN A 105 9.78 -3.52 -5.82
C GLN A 105 8.80 -3.09 -4.72
N PHE A 106 7.82 -2.27 -5.08
CA PHE A 106 6.78 -1.82 -4.15
C PHE A 106 5.46 -1.49 -4.84
N CYS A 107 4.40 -1.51 -4.04
CA CYS A 107 3.09 -0.98 -4.41
C CYS A 107 3.02 0.51 -4.10
N ALA A 108 2.47 1.27 -5.03
CA ALA A 108 2.19 2.69 -4.90
C ALA A 108 0.73 2.99 -5.23
N LEU A 109 0.20 4.07 -4.65
CA LEU A 109 -1.13 4.62 -4.97
C LEU A 109 -0.98 6.06 -5.45
N SER A 110 -1.45 6.34 -6.67
CA SER A 110 -1.38 7.69 -7.23
C SER A 110 -2.51 8.61 -6.73
N GLU A 111 -2.35 9.91 -7.00
CA GLU A 111 -3.36 10.93 -6.75
C GLU A 111 -4.67 10.77 -7.54
N LYS A 112 -4.73 9.81 -8.47
CA LYS A 112 -5.95 9.40 -9.17
C LYS A 112 -6.64 8.19 -8.53
N GLY A 113 -6.06 7.64 -7.45
CA GLY A 113 -6.57 6.43 -6.78
C GLY A 113 -6.23 5.14 -7.54
N VAL A 114 -5.21 5.18 -8.40
CA VAL A 114 -4.75 4.03 -9.19
C VAL A 114 -3.59 3.37 -8.46
N PHE A 115 -3.67 2.05 -8.27
CA PHE A 115 -2.58 1.26 -7.73
C PHE A 115 -1.57 0.95 -8.83
N SER A 116 -0.29 0.98 -8.50
CA SER A 116 0.79 0.64 -9.41
C SER A 116 1.87 -0.16 -8.71
N GLU A 117 2.37 -1.16 -9.40
CA GLU A 117 3.62 -1.81 -9.07
C GLU A 117 4.78 -1.02 -9.66
N VAL A 118 5.76 -0.72 -8.82
CA VAL A 118 6.97 0.02 -9.19
C VAL A 118 8.17 -0.86 -8.95
N MET A 119 8.97 -1.07 -10.00
CA MET A 119 10.20 -1.86 -9.96
C MET A 119 11.38 -0.99 -10.38
N TYR A 120 12.37 -0.84 -9.50
CA TYR A 120 13.62 -0.16 -9.79
C TYR A 120 14.72 -1.13 -10.16
N THR A 121 15.48 -0.76 -11.17
CA THR A 121 16.77 -1.36 -11.54
C THR A 121 17.85 -0.32 -11.35
N ASN A 122 18.88 -0.67 -10.58
CA ASN A 122 20.07 0.13 -10.39
C ASN A 122 21.24 -0.51 -11.14
N THR A 123 21.62 0.12 -12.23
CA THR A 123 22.90 -0.15 -12.88
C THR A 123 23.95 0.79 -12.30
N GLY A 124 25.23 0.42 -12.34
CA GLY A 124 26.32 1.24 -11.76
C GLY A 124 26.44 2.67 -12.31
N PHE A 125 25.70 3.01 -13.37
CA PHE A 125 25.68 4.33 -14.00
C PHE A 125 24.27 4.93 -14.12
N MET A 126 23.21 4.21 -13.77
CA MET A 126 21.83 4.65 -13.99
C MET A 126 20.83 3.89 -13.13
N THR A 127 19.92 4.62 -12.52
CA THR A 127 18.67 4.10 -11.95
C THR A 127 17.55 4.27 -12.97
N ASP A 128 16.76 3.22 -13.16
CA ASP A 128 15.62 3.18 -14.07
C ASP A 128 14.44 2.48 -13.40
N SER A 129 13.23 2.89 -13.72
CA SER A 129 12.02 2.29 -13.17
C SER A 129 11.15 1.64 -14.26
N TYR A 130 10.36 0.66 -13.82
CA TYR A 130 9.19 0.15 -14.50
C TYR A 130 7.99 0.41 -13.61
N ILE A 131 6.94 1.00 -14.17
CA ILE A 131 5.70 1.29 -13.46
C ILE A 131 4.57 0.63 -14.24
N ARG A 132 3.80 -0.21 -13.56
CA ARG A 132 2.65 -0.92 -14.12
C ARG A 132 1.45 -0.70 -13.23
N GLU A 133 0.35 -0.24 -13.81
CA GLU A 133 -0.93 -0.20 -13.10
C GLU A 133 -1.39 -1.62 -12.76
N ILE A 134 -1.87 -1.81 -11.55
CA ILE A 134 -2.39 -3.09 -11.05
C ILE A 134 -3.77 -2.88 -10.44
N SER A 135 -4.60 -3.90 -10.49
CA SER A 135 -5.87 -3.90 -9.80
C SER A 135 -5.68 -3.96 -8.27
N ALA A 136 -6.71 -3.61 -7.51
CA ALA A 136 -6.68 -3.77 -6.06
C ALA A 136 -6.55 -5.24 -5.65
N GLU A 137 -7.07 -6.17 -6.45
CA GLU A 137 -6.92 -7.61 -6.24
C GLU A 137 -5.45 -8.03 -6.41
N GLU A 138 -4.82 -7.67 -7.52
CA GLU A 138 -3.39 -7.94 -7.75
C GLU A 138 -2.50 -7.27 -6.70
N ALA A 139 -2.81 -6.03 -6.31
CA ALA A 139 -2.08 -5.33 -5.25
C ALA A 139 -2.17 -6.10 -3.93
N PHE A 140 -3.35 -6.61 -3.61
CA PHE A 140 -3.54 -7.40 -2.40
C PHE A 140 -2.80 -8.74 -2.48
N ASP A 141 -2.86 -9.43 -3.60
CA ASP A 141 -2.22 -10.74 -3.77
C ASP A 141 -0.69 -10.64 -3.70
N LEU A 142 -0.10 -9.56 -4.22
CA LEU A 142 1.35 -9.35 -4.25
C LEU A 142 1.92 -8.76 -2.95
N TYR A 143 1.16 -7.92 -2.25
CA TYR A 143 1.66 -7.13 -1.12
C TYR A 143 0.91 -7.38 0.19
N GLY A 144 -0.13 -8.21 0.16
CA GLY A 144 -0.91 -8.58 1.33
C GLY A 144 -1.60 -7.39 2.00
N PHE A 145 -1.78 -7.48 3.30
CA PHE A 145 -2.46 -6.45 4.09
C PHE A 145 -1.58 -5.23 4.41
N ASP A 146 -0.28 -5.28 4.13
CA ASP A 146 0.65 -4.18 4.42
C ASP A 146 0.20 -2.89 3.72
N ILE A 147 -0.33 -3.00 2.50
CA ILE A 147 -0.83 -1.85 1.74
C ILE A 147 -2.11 -1.26 2.34
N MET A 148 -2.98 -2.09 2.91
CA MET A 148 -4.17 -1.61 3.63
C MET A 148 -3.76 -0.90 4.91
N PHE A 149 -2.79 -1.46 5.63
CA PHE A 149 -2.25 -0.83 6.82
C PHE A 149 -1.62 0.53 6.52
N MET A 150 -0.82 0.64 5.47
CA MET A 150 -0.17 1.90 5.10
C MET A 150 -1.19 2.95 4.64
N LEU A 151 -2.25 2.56 3.95
CA LEU A 151 -3.37 3.47 3.66
C LEU A 151 -4.09 3.92 4.93
N TYR A 152 -4.35 3.00 5.86
CA TYR A 152 -4.90 3.35 7.17
C TYR A 152 -4.00 4.35 7.91
N LYS A 153 -2.68 4.19 7.90
CA LYS A 153 -1.75 5.15 8.51
C LYS A 153 -1.75 6.50 7.81
N ALA A 154 -1.84 6.53 6.48
CA ALA A 154 -2.00 7.77 5.73
C ALA A 154 -3.30 8.50 6.13
N PHE A 155 -4.39 7.76 6.31
CA PHE A 155 -5.63 8.28 6.84
C PHE A 155 -5.50 8.77 8.28
N GLU A 156 -4.92 8.00 9.19
CA GLU A 156 -4.73 8.40 10.60
C GLU A 156 -3.96 9.72 10.73
N GLN A 157 -2.89 9.89 9.94
CA GLN A 157 -2.11 11.13 9.93
C GLN A 157 -2.93 12.34 9.47
N TYR A 158 -3.90 12.15 8.58
CA TYR A 158 -4.72 13.21 8.02
C TYR A 158 -6.05 13.45 8.77
N LEU A 159 -6.72 12.38 9.19
CA LEU A 159 -8.03 12.34 9.83
C LEU A 159 -7.99 12.59 11.32
N LYS A 160 -6.83 12.94 11.91
CA LYS A 160 -6.78 13.69 13.18
C LYS A 160 -7.61 15.01 13.16
N ARG A 161 -8.27 15.33 12.05
CA ARG A 161 -9.24 16.41 11.86
C ARG A 161 -10.68 15.96 11.52
N SER A 162 -10.96 14.66 11.43
CA SER A 162 -12.26 14.10 11.02
C SER A 162 -12.53 12.79 11.79
N ASP A 163 -13.00 12.94 13.02
CA ASP A 163 -13.26 11.84 13.97
C ASP A 163 -14.27 10.80 13.44
N ASP A 164 -15.19 11.22 12.55
CA ASP A 164 -16.30 10.40 12.07
C ASP A 164 -15.90 9.26 11.12
N LEU A 165 -14.90 9.47 10.27
CA LEU A 165 -14.46 8.47 9.29
C LEU A 165 -13.66 7.36 9.97
N VAL A 166 -12.82 7.72 10.93
CA VAL A 166 -12.07 6.77 11.76
C VAL A 166 -13.05 5.94 12.61
N SER A 167 -14.02 6.59 13.27
CA SER A 167 -15.07 5.91 14.03
C SER A 167 -15.91 4.95 13.18
N SER A 168 -16.24 5.33 11.95
CA SER A 168 -17.04 4.49 11.05
C SER A 168 -16.25 3.28 10.55
N LEU A 169 -14.96 3.45 10.28
CA LEU A 169 -14.07 2.36 9.89
C LEU A 169 -13.87 1.38 11.05
N GLU A 170 -13.64 1.88 12.26
CA GLU A 170 -13.56 1.08 13.48
C GLU A 170 -14.83 0.27 13.74
N LYS A 171 -16.01 0.88 13.60
CA LYS A 171 -17.29 0.17 13.74
C LYS A 171 -17.48 -0.89 12.66
N THR A 172 -17.05 -0.60 11.43
CA THR A 172 -17.12 -1.54 10.31
C THR A 172 -16.20 -2.73 10.56
N LEU A 173 -14.97 -2.49 11.03
CA LEU A 173 -14.03 -3.53 11.42
C LEU A 173 -14.59 -4.35 12.61
N ALA A 174 -15.14 -3.68 13.63
CA ALA A 174 -15.79 -4.35 14.76
C ALA A 174 -17.00 -5.19 14.36
N TYR A 175 -17.66 -4.88 13.24
CA TYR A 175 -18.77 -5.66 12.70
C TYR A 175 -18.29 -6.86 11.87
N VAL A 176 -17.24 -6.67 11.07
CA VAL A 176 -16.63 -7.73 10.24
C VAL A 176 -15.93 -8.79 11.10
N PHE A 177 -15.37 -8.38 12.24
CA PHE A 177 -14.65 -9.26 13.16
C PHE A 177 -15.46 -9.63 14.41
N LYS A 178 -16.78 -9.41 14.41
CA LYS A 178 -17.64 -9.91 15.47
C LYS A 178 -17.91 -11.39 15.20
N ASP A 179 -17.27 -12.26 15.97
CA ASP A 179 -17.62 -13.68 15.99
C ASP A 179 -19.11 -13.83 16.33
N GLU A 180 -19.84 -14.63 15.54
CA GLU A 180 -21.16 -15.14 15.90
C GLU A 180 -21.03 -16.11 17.08
N GLU A 181 -20.64 -15.64 18.27
CA GLU A 181 -20.83 -16.38 19.51
C GLU A 181 -21.16 -15.43 20.65
N THR A 182 -22.43 -15.01 20.74
CA THR A 182 -23.22 -15.14 21.99
C THR A 182 -24.70 -14.82 21.72
N GLN A 183 -25.50 -15.89 21.55
CA GLN A 183 -26.79 -15.98 22.25
C GLN A 183 -26.53 -16.31 23.71
#